data_AF-A0A530K1E0-F1
#
_entry.id   AF-A0A530K1E0-F1
#
_cell.length_a   1.000
_cell.length_b   1.000
_cell.length_c   1.000
_cell.angle_alpha   90.00
_cell.angle_beta   90.00
_cell.angle_gamma   90.00
#
_symmetry.space_group_name_H-M   'P 1'
#
loop_
_entity.id
_entity.type
_entity.pdbx_description
1 polymer ?
#
loop_
_entity_poly.entity_id
_entity_poly.type
_entity_poly.pdbx_seq_one_letter_code
_entity_poly.pdbx_strand_id
1 'polypeptide(L)' 'LKNQMLKSTAISDAGITKQTLYEVEKNAMTRSTYERAMEALDVVNGEIVALIHEAWGR' A
#
# COMPACT_ATOMS: atom_id res chain seq x y z
N LEU A 1 10.17 2.49 -12.12
CA LEU A 1 8.92 2.51 -11.33
C LEU A 1 7.86 3.15 -12.18
N LYS A 2 6.86 2.37 -12.63
CA LYS A 2 5.78 2.86 -13.49
C LYS A 2 4.55 3.22 -12.68
N ASN A 3 4.40 2.64 -11.49
CA ASN A 3 3.29 2.93 -10.59
C ASN A 3 3.75 3.78 -9.41
N GLN A 4 3.03 4.87 -9.16
CA GLN A 4 3.28 5.75 -8.01
C GLN A 4 2.35 5.37 -6.87
N MET A 5 2.87 5.43 -5.63
CA MET A 5 2.04 5.24 -4.46
C MET A 5 0.93 6.31 -4.42
N LEU A 6 -0.32 5.85 -4.34
CA LEU A 6 -1.49 6.73 -4.29
C LEU A 6 -1.46 7.55 -2.99
N LYS A 7 -1.65 8.87 -3.05
CA LYS A 7 -1.97 9.66 -1.84
C LYS A 7 -3.46 9.47 -1.52
N SER A 8 -3.76 8.61 -0.56
CA SER A 8 -5.12 8.33 -0.08
C SER A 8 -5.26 8.73 1.38
N THR A 9 -6.44 9.21 1.79
CA THR A 9 -6.79 9.49 3.19
C THR A 9 -6.57 8.27 4.08
N ALA A 10 -6.80 7.06 3.56
CA ALA A 10 -6.48 5.81 4.24
C ALA A 10 -5.01 5.71 4.71
N ILE A 11 -4.07 6.17 3.89
CA ILE A 11 -2.63 6.11 4.17
C ILE A 11 -2.26 7.20 5.18
N SER A 12 -2.89 8.37 5.06
CA SER A 12 -2.74 9.45 6.04
C SER A 12 -3.27 9.05 7.42
N ASP A 13 -4.45 8.44 7.49
CA ASP A 13 -5.07 8.00 8.74
C ASP A 13 -4.24 6.88 9.41
N ALA A 14 -3.78 5.88 8.63
CA ALA A 14 -2.87 4.85 9.13
C ALA A 14 -1.55 5.44 9.68
N GLY A 15 -1.01 6.47 9.01
CA GLY A 15 0.17 7.19 9.47
C GLY A 15 -0.04 7.93 10.80
N ILE A 16 -1.24 8.49 11.01
CA ILE A 16 -1.61 9.18 12.26
C ILE A 16 -1.76 8.18 13.42
N THR A 17 -2.35 7.02 13.16
CA THR A 17 -2.54 5.97 14.19
C THR A 17 -1.26 5.16 14.46
N LYS A 18 -0.17 5.44 13.73
CA LYS A 18 1.09 4.67 13.78
C LYS A 18 0.87 3.18 13.52
N GLN A 19 -0.08 2.85 12.66
CA GLN A 19 -0.41 1.50 12.24
C GLN A 19 -0.16 1.37 10.75
N THR A 20 0.25 0.18 10.30
CA THR A 20 0.27 -0.14 8.88
C THR A 20 -1.16 -0.34 8.37
N LEU A 21 -1.38 -0.20 7.06
CA LEU A 21 -2.70 -0.51 6.45
C LEU A 21 -3.16 -1.96 6.67
N TYR A 22 -2.24 -2.85 7.03
CA TYR A 22 -2.53 -4.23 7.43
C TYR A 22 -3.10 -4.35 8.85
N GLU A 23 -2.92 -3.33 9.68
CA GLU A 23 -3.34 -3.28 11.09
C GLU A 23 -4.58 -2.40 11.31
N VAL A 24 -4.99 -1.61 10.32
CA VAL A 24 -6.20 -0.78 10.38
C VAL A 24 -7.45 -1.65 10.20
N GLU A 25 -8.40 -1.55 11.12
CA GLU A 25 -9.69 -2.24 10.99
C GLU A 25 -10.47 -1.74 9.76
N LYS A 26 -10.99 -2.66 8.95
CA LYS A 26 -11.73 -2.33 7.71
C LYS A 26 -12.95 -1.43 7.93
N ASN A 27 -13.49 -1.38 9.14
CA ASN A 27 -14.63 -0.54 9.52
C ASN A 27 -14.22 0.89 9.94
N ALA A 28 -12.92 1.16 10.14
CA ALA A 28 -12.42 2.46 10.56
C ALA A 28 -12.40 3.49 9.42
N MET A 29 -12.61 3.07 8.16
CA MET A 29 -12.69 3.97 7.00
C MET A 29 -13.73 3.50 5.98
N THR A 30 -14.02 4.34 4.98
CA THR A 30 -14.89 3.91 3.87
C THR A 30 -14.21 2.80 3.07
N ARG A 31 -14.92 1.68 2.88
CA ARG A 31 -14.43 0.46 2.20
C ARG A 31 -13.73 0.75 0.87
N SER A 32 -14.27 1.65 0.06
CA SER A 32 -13.69 2.04 -1.23
C SER A 32 -12.33 2.72 -1.12
N THR A 33 -12.07 3.43 -0.01
CA THR A 33 -10.80 4.12 0.22
C THR A 33 -9.73 3.13 0.70
N TYR A 34 -10.14 2.16 1.52
CA TYR A 34 -9.28 1.05 1.97
C TYR A 34 -8.85 0.19 0.79
N GLU A 35 -9.80 -0.27 -0.03
CA GLU A 35 -9.53 -1.14 -1.18
C GLU A 35 -8.56 -0.47 -2.18
N ARG A 36 -8.75 0.82 -2.48
CA ARG A 36 -7.82 1.58 -3.35
C ARG A 36 -6.43 1.74 -2.76
N ALA A 37 -6.32 1.95 -1.45
CA ALA A 37 -5.02 2.08 -0.79
C ALA A 37 -4.27 0.74 -0.75
N MET A 38 -4.99 -0.36 -0.52
CA MET A 38 -4.44 -1.72 -0.58
C MET A 38 -3.99 -2.11 -1.99
N GLU A 39 -4.79 -1.80 -3.01
CA GLU A 39 -4.43 -2.03 -4.41
C GLU A 39 -3.15 -1.27 -4.78
N ALA A 40 -3.05 0.01 -4.42
CA ALA A 40 -1.85 0.81 -4.65
C ALA A 40 -0.61 0.23 -3.93
N LEU A 41 -0.76 -0.27 -2.71
CA LEU A 41 0.31 -0.95 -1.99
C LEU A 41 0.76 -2.23 -2.69
N ASP A 42 -0.19 -3.07 -3.13
CA ASP A 42 0.12 -4.34 -3.79
C ASP A 42 0.89 -4.12 -5.10
N VAL A 43 0.44 -3.16 -5.92
CA VAL A 43 1.12 -2.80 -7.18
C VAL A 43 2.55 -2.31 -6.94
N VAL A 44 2.75 -1.40 -5.98
CA VAL A 44 4.09 -0.86 -5.68
C VAL A 44 4.99 -1.93 -5.07
N ASN A 45 4.48 -2.73 -4.14
CA ASN A 45 5.24 -3.82 -3.52
C ASN A 45 5.62 -4.88 -4.55
N GLY A 46 4.73 -5.19 -5.50
CA GLY A 46 5.03 -6.09 -6.62
C GLY A 46 6.17 -5.58 -7.49
N GLU A 47 6.20 -4.28 -7.83
CA GLU A 47 7.33 -3.68 -8.57
C GLU A 47 8.64 -3.76 -7.77
N ILE A 48 8.60 -3.49 -6.46
CA ILE A 48 9.78 -3.58 -5.60
C ILE A 48 10.29 -5.02 -5.53
N VAL A 49 9.41 -5.99 -5.34
CA VAL A 49 9.75 -7.43 -5.31
C VAL A 49 10.39 -7.85 -6.64
N ALA A 50 9.81 -7.45 -7.77
CA ALA A 50 10.37 -7.75 -9.09
C ALA A 50 11.79 -7.17 -9.27
N LEU A 51 12.00 -5.91 -8.87
CA LEU A 51 13.32 -5.27 -8.91
C LEU A 51 14.33 -5.96 -8.00
N ILE A 52 13.89 -6.40 -6.82
CA ILE A 52 14.71 -7.14 -5.87
C ILE A 52 15.14 -8.50 -6.47
N HIS A 53 14.21 -9.23 -7.09
CA HIS A 53 14.51 -10.49 -7.78
C HIS A 53 15.48 -10.29 -8.94
N GLU A 54 15.27 -9.26 -9.76
CA GLU A 54 16.18 -8.89 -10.85
C GLU A 54 17.59 -8.59 -10.33
N ALA A 55 17.70 -7.81 -9.24
CA ALA A 55 18.98 -7.46 -8.64
C ALA A 55 19.71 -8.67 -8.01
N TRP A 56 18.96 -9.64 -7.46
CA TRP A 56 19.54 -10.85 -6.87
C TRP A 56 19.80 -11.98 -7.88
N GLY A 57 19.32 -11.88 -9.12
CA GLY A 57 19.58 -12.85 -10.17
C GLY A 57 18.94 -14.23 -9.93
N ARG A 58 17.80 -14.28 -9.22
CA ARG A 58 16.99 -15.49 -9.00
C ARG A 58 15.52 -15.23 -9.27
#